data_AF-W3XGE9-F1
#
_entry.id   AF-W3XGE9-F1
#
_cell.length_a   1.000
_cell.length_b   1.000
_cell.length_c   1.000
_cell.angle_alpha   90.00
_cell.angle_beta   90.00
_cell.angle_gamma   90.00
#
_symmetry.space_group_name_H-M   'P 1'
#
loop_
_entity.id
_entity.type
_entity.pdbx_description
1 polymer ?
#
loop_
_entity_poly.entity_id
_entity_poly.type
_entity_poly.pdbx_seq_one_letter_code
_entity_poly.pdbx_strand_id
1 'polypeptide(L)'
;MAAILRRFLNMTKAATAPIPRDGALDTEALNQMRMETETNALITEIQNLLVITREIKALWIKGPLRKPGEDAAQQAELDAKAMRVQELYNTLMAQRMEGQKRDAEARARGSEQQAA
;
A
#
# COMPACT_ATOMS: atom_id res chain seq x y z
N MET A 1 -21.36 -7.52 -6.60
CA MET A 1 -21.48 -8.08 -7.97
C MET A 1 -22.81 -7.73 -8.65
N ALA A 2 -23.97 -7.89 -8.00
CA ALA A 2 -25.26 -7.50 -8.59
C ALA A 2 -25.34 -6.02 -9.02
N ALA A 3 -24.69 -5.11 -8.27
CA ALA A 3 -24.62 -3.69 -8.60
C ALA A 3 -23.85 -3.42 -9.92
N ILE A 4 -22.64 -3.96 -10.07
CA ILE A 4 -21.80 -3.82 -11.28
C ILE A 4 -22.55 -4.19 -12.55
N LEU A 5 -23.18 -5.37 -12.58
CA LEU A 5 -23.94 -5.84 -13.74
C LEU A 5 -25.15 -4.95 -14.03
N ARG A 6 -25.79 -4.42 -12.97
CA ARG A 6 -26.92 -3.50 -13.10
C ARG A 6 -26.50 -2.13 -13.64
N ARG A 7 -25.35 -1.60 -13.20
CA ARG A 7 -24.73 -0.37 -13.75
C ARG A 7 -24.41 -0.53 -15.24
N PHE A 8 -23.78 -1.64 -15.60
CA PHE A 8 -23.48 -1.96 -16.99
C PHE A 8 -24.75 -2.09 -17.85
N LEU A 9 -25.78 -2.79 -17.36
CA LEU A 9 -27.07 -2.90 -18.04
C LEU A 9 -27.76 -1.53 -18.20
N ASN A 10 -27.66 -0.65 -17.22
CA ASN A 10 -28.23 0.69 -17.31
C ASN A 10 -27.50 1.53 -18.37
N MET A 11 -26.18 1.42 -18.48
CA MET A 11 -25.41 2.05 -19.56
C MET A 11 -25.82 1.52 -20.94
N THR A 12 -25.94 0.20 -21.11
CA THR A 12 -26.34 -0.36 -22.41
C THR A 12 -27.74 0.11 -22.80
N LYS A 13 -28.68 0.16 -21.85
CA LYS A 13 -30.02 0.71 -22.08
C LYS A 13 -30.01 2.19 -22.47
N ALA A 14 -29.16 3.00 -21.85
CA ALA A 14 -29.02 4.41 -22.19
C ALA A 14 -28.39 4.59 -23.59
N ALA A 15 -27.40 3.77 -23.94
CA ALA A 15 -26.75 3.80 -25.24
C ALA A 15 -27.65 3.31 -26.39
N THR A 16 -28.56 2.38 -26.13
CA THR A 16 -29.52 1.87 -27.12
C THR A 16 -30.90 2.54 -27.03
N ALA A 17 -31.03 3.63 -26.28
CA ALA A 17 -32.29 4.35 -26.18
C ALA A 17 -32.67 4.94 -27.55
N PRO A 18 -33.91 4.77 -28.02
CA PRO A 18 -34.36 5.34 -29.27
C PRO A 18 -34.35 6.87 -29.19
N ILE A 19 -33.88 7.54 -30.24
CA ILE A 19 -33.86 9.00 -30.34
C ILE A 19 -35.29 9.49 -30.61
N PRO A 20 -35.93 10.23 -29.69
CA PRO A 20 -37.26 10.77 -29.92
C PRO A 20 -37.26 11.81 -31.04
N ARG A 21 -38.33 11.87 -31.83
CA ARG A 21 -38.48 12.85 -32.92
C ARG A 21 -38.75 14.27 -32.40
N ASP A 22 -39.37 14.39 -31.22
CA ASP A 22 -39.61 15.65 -30.51
C ASP A 22 -38.76 15.67 -29.23
N GLY A 23 -38.07 16.79 -28.95
CA GLY A 23 -37.25 16.93 -27.73
C GLY A 23 -35.92 16.17 -27.73
N ALA A 24 -35.37 15.88 -28.92
CA ALA A 24 -34.13 15.11 -29.09
C ALA A 24 -32.96 15.62 -28.22
N LEU A 25 -32.76 16.95 -28.16
CA LEU A 25 -31.70 17.60 -27.38
C LEU A 25 -31.81 17.32 -25.87
N ASP A 26 -33.00 17.44 -25.29
CA ASP A 26 -33.21 17.20 -23.86
C ASP A 26 -32.99 15.72 -23.50
N THR A 27 -33.43 14.83 -24.40
CA THR A 27 -33.24 13.38 -24.20
C THR A 27 -31.80 12.94 -24.40
N GLU A 28 -31.05 13.58 -25.28
CA GLU A 28 -29.63 13.34 -25.51
C GLU A 28 -28.80 13.80 -24.30
N ALA A 29 -29.04 15.02 -23.81
CA ALA A 29 -28.38 15.54 -22.61
C ALA A 29 -28.66 14.65 -21.38
N LEU A 30 -29.90 14.18 -21.24
CA LEU A 30 -30.29 13.28 -20.16
C LEU A 30 -29.65 11.89 -20.29
N ASN A 31 -29.51 11.38 -21.52
CA ASN A 31 -28.78 10.13 -21.76
C ASN A 31 -27.28 10.28 -21.48
N GLN A 32 -26.66 11.40 -21.87
CA GLN A 32 -25.26 11.69 -21.56
C GLN A 32 -25.04 11.73 -20.04
N MET A 33 -25.87 12.47 -19.31
CA MET A 33 -25.78 12.55 -17.85
C MET A 33 -25.96 11.18 -17.19
N ARG A 34 -26.88 10.36 -17.70
CA ARG A 34 -27.06 8.96 -17.24
C ARG A 34 -25.82 8.12 -17.50
N MET A 35 -25.23 8.21 -18.68
CA MET A 35 -24.00 7.48 -19.03
C MET A 35 -22.85 7.85 -18.11
N GLU A 36 -22.63 9.13 -17.84
CA GLU A 36 -21.59 9.61 -16.92
C GLU A 36 -21.83 9.11 -15.49
N THR A 37 -23.07 9.21 -15.00
CA THR A 37 -23.43 8.77 -13.64
C THR A 37 -23.22 7.26 -13.47
N GLU A 38 -23.71 6.46 -14.40
CA GLU A 38 -23.59 4.99 -14.33
C GLU A 38 -22.13 4.54 -14.50
N THR A 39 -21.33 5.23 -15.32
CA THR A 39 -19.89 4.97 -15.48
C THR A 39 -19.13 5.25 -14.18
N ASN A 40 -19.36 6.40 -13.55
CA ASN A 40 -18.72 6.75 -12.29
C ASN A 40 -19.12 5.76 -11.18
N ALA A 41 -20.40 5.42 -11.09
CA ALA A 41 -20.88 4.42 -10.14
C ALA A 41 -20.24 3.05 -10.38
N LEU A 42 -20.08 2.62 -11.64
CA LEU A 42 -19.41 1.37 -12.00
C LEU A 42 -17.94 1.37 -11.54
N ILE A 43 -17.21 2.47 -11.76
CA ILE A 43 -15.82 2.62 -11.31
C ILE A 43 -15.74 2.48 -9.79
N THR A 44 -16.63 3.16 -9.05
CA THR A 44 -16.68 3.07 -7.58
C THR A 44 -16.95 1.65 -7.11
N GLU A 45 -17.87 0.92 -7.72
CA GLU A 45 -18.15 -0.48 -7.37
C GLU A 45 -16.93 -1.40 -7.59
N ILE A 46 -16.17 -1.17 -8.66
CA ILE A 46 -14.92 -1.92 -8.93
C ILE A 46 -13.83 -1.55 -7.91
N GLN A 47 -13.70 -0.27 -7.56
CA GLN A 47 -12.77 0.18 -6.52
C GLN A 47 -13.11 -0.43 -5.15
N ASN A 48 -14.40 -0.48 -4.79
CA ASN A 48 -14.86 -1.14 -3.57
C ASN A 48 -14.50 -2.63 -3.57
N LEU A 49 -14.65 -3.31 -4.71
CA LEU A 49 -14.22 -4.70 -4.83
C LEU A 49 -12.71 -4.84 -4.62
N LEU A 50 -11.91 -3.93 -5.18
CA LEU A 50 -10.46 -3.93 -4.99
C LEU A 50 -10.09 -3.71 -3.51
N VAL A 51 -10.77 -2.80 -2.80
CA VAL A 51 -10.59 -2.59 -1.36
C VAL A 51 -10.84 -3.89 -0.60
N ILE A 52 -11.98 -4.54 -0.84
CA ILE A 52 -12.31 -5.83 -0.20
C ILE A 52 -11.25 -6.89 -0.50
N THR A 53 -10.76 -6.99 -1.75
CA THR A 53 -9.70 -7.97 -2.05
C THR A 53 -8.39 -7.69 -1.31
N ARG A 54 -8.05 -6.41 -1.09
CA ARG A 54 -6.87 -6.02 -0.30
C ARG A 54 -7.07 -6.36 1.17
N GLU A 55 -8.26 -6.14 1.72
CA GLU A 55 -8.61 -6.51 3.09
C GLU A 55 -8.55 -8.03 3.29
N ILE A 56 -9.11 -8.81 2.36
CA ILE A 56 -9.01 -10.27 2.38
C ILE A 56 -7.54 -10.70 2.35
N LYS A 57 -6.73 -10.16 1.42
CA LYS A 57 -5.29 -10.46 1.38
C LYS A 57 -4.58 -10.06 2.68
N ALA A 58 -4.94 -8.93 3.28
CA ALA A 58 -4.38 -8.50 4.56
C ALA A 58 -4.74 -9.46 5.70
N LEU A 59 -5.98 -9.97 5.73
CA LEU A 59 -6.40 -11.02 6.67
C LEU A 59 -5.59 -12.31 6.47
N TRP A 60 -5.30 -12.68 5.22
CA TRP A 60 -4.47 -13.86 4.93
C TRP A 60 -3.03 -13.70 5.39
N ILE A 61 -2.45 -12.50 5.25
CA ILE A 61 -1.09 -12.19 5.74
C ILE A 61 -1.04 -12.15 7.27
N LYS A 62 -2.07 -11.56 7.91
CA LYS A 62 -2.15 -11.46 9.37
C LYS A 62 -2.53 -12.80 10.04
N GLY A 63 -3.15 -13.71 9.30
CA GLY A 63 -3.68 -14.98 9.83
C GLY A 63 -5.09 -14.84 10.44
N PRO A 64 -5.63 -15.89 11.08
CA PRO A 64 -6.96 -15.84 11.71
C PRO A 64 -7.07 -14.66 12.67
N LEU A 65 -8.27 -14.06 12.79
CA LEU A 65 -8.53 -13.00 13.77
C LEU A 65 -8.26 -13.56 15.17
N ARG A 66 -7.07 -13.26 15.71
CA ARG A 66 -6.64 -13.69 17.05
C ARG A 66 -7.37 -12.89 18.12
N LYS A 67 -7.66 -13.53 19.25
CA LYS A 67 -8.35 -12.87 20.37
C LYS A 67 -7.45 -11.77 20.95
N PRO A 68 -8.02 -10.67 21.48
CA PRO A 68 -7.23 -9.65 22.17
C PRO A 68 -6.37 -10.28 23.27
N GLY A 69 -5.05 -10.14 23.18
CA GLY A 69 -4.08 -10.66 24.16
C GLY A 69 -3.48 -12.04 23.87
N GLU A 70 -3.90 -12.73 22.80
CA GLU A 70 -3.45 -14.10 22.49
C GLU A 70 -1.94 -14.19 22.19
N ASP A 71 -1.31 -13.10 21.72
CA ASP A 71 0.13 -13.03 21.43
C ASP A 71 0.89 -11.99 22.26
N ALA A 72 0.34 -11.45 23.36
CA ALA A 72 1.04 -10.41 24.13
C ALA A 72 2.45 -10.86 24.57
N ALA A 73 2.60 -12.15 24.93
CA ALA A 73 3.88 -12.75 25.26
C ALA A 73 4.79 -12.94 24.04
N GLN A 74 4.23 -13.35 22.89
CA GLN A 74 4.98 -13.58 21.66
C GLN A 74 5.46 -12.26 21.04
N GLN A 75 4.63 -11.21 21.12
CA GLN A 75 4.97 -9.86 20.70
C GLN A 75 6.07 -9.26 21.60
N ALA A 76 5.96 -9.44 22.92
CA ALA A 76 7.00 -9.02 23.86
C ALA A 76 8.34 -9.76 23.61
N GLU A 77 8.29 -11.04 23.26
CA GLU A 77 9.48 -11.82 22.90
C GLU A 77 10.10 -11.32 21.57
N LEU A 78 9.28 -10.97 20.58
CA LEU A 78 9.74 -10.40 19.31
C LEU A 78 10.38 -9.02 19.52
N ASP A 79 9.77 -8.17 20.34
CA ASP A 79 10.31 -6.85 20.68
C ASP A 79 11.65 -6.98 21.42
N ALA A 80 11.76 -7.92 22.37
CA ALA A 80 13.01 -8.20 23.07
C ALA A 80 14.12 -8.71 22.11
N LYS A 81 13.77 -9.57 21.15
CA LYS A 81 14.72 -10.03 20.11
C LYS A 81 15.15 -8.89 19.20
N ALA A 82 14.23 -8.01 18.80
CA ALA A 82 14.55 -6.84 17.98
C ALA A 82 15.50 -5.88 18.68
N MET A 83 15.29 -5.61 19.97
CA MET A 83 16.22 -4.81 20.78
C MET A 83 17.62 -5.44 20.84
N ARG A 84 17.70 -6.77 21.01
CA ARG A 84 18.98 -7.46 21.08
C ARG A 84 19.75 -7.42 19.76
N VAL A 85 19.04 -7.52 18.63
CA VAL A 85 19.64 -7.34 17.29
C VAL A 85 20.16 -5.92 17.13
N GLN A 86 19.43 -4.91 17.61
CA GLN A 86 19.86 -3.52 17.57
C GLN A 86 21.14 -3.28 18.38
N GLU A 87 21.25 -3.86 19.57
CA GLU A 87 22.46 -3.78 20.40
C GLU A 87 23.67 -4.44 19.73
N LEU A 88 23.49 -5.64 19.18
CA LEU A 88 24.52 -6.35 18.41
C LEU A 88 24.98 -5.55 17.17
N TYR A 89 24.05 -4.91 16.48
CA TYR A 89 24.38 -4.04 15.35
C TYR A 89 25.19 -2.82 15.81
N ASN A 90 24.75 -2.13 16.87
CA ASN A 90 25.41 -0.95 17.39
C ASN A 90 26.83 -1.25 17.86
N THR A 91 27.04 -2.38 18.55
CA THR A 91 28.37 -2.83 19.00
C THR A 91 29.29 -3.16 17.83
N LEU A 92 28.80 -3.84 16.80
CA LEU A 92 29.56 -4.10 15.58
C LEU A 92 29.96 -2.80 14.87
N MET A 93 29.05 -1.83 14.77
CA MET A 93 29.33 -0.54 14.17
C MET A 93 30.37 0.26 14.96
N ALA A 94 30.30 0.23 16.30
CA ALA A 94 31.30 0.87 17.16
C ALA A 94 32.70 0.28 16.94
N GLN A 95 32.83 -1.06 16.91
CA GLN A 95 34.10 -1.73 16.65
C GLN A 95 34.66 -1.39 15.25
N ARG A 96 33.79 -1.28 14.24
CA ARG A 96 34.18 -0.89 12.89
C ARG A 96 34.72 0.54 12.84
N MET A 97 34.06 1.46 13.55
CA MET A 97 34.47 2.86 13.64
C MET A 97 35.80 3.01 14.40
N GLU A 98 36.01 2.23 15.47
CA GLU A 98 37.28 2.19 16.20
C GLU A 98 38.43 1.63 15.37
N GLY A 99 38.18 0.57 14.58
CA GLY A 99 39.16 0.03 13.63
C GLY A 99 39.56 1.07 12.59
N GLN A 100 38.58 1.78 12.00
CA GLN A 100 38.85 2.85 11.03
C GLN A 100 39.63 4.03 11.63
N LYS A 101 39.36 4.39 12.89
CA LYS A 101 40.13 5.44 13.59
C LYS A 101 41.59 5.00 13.82
N ARG A 102 41.81 3.76 14.27
CA ARG A 102 43.15 3.20 14.46
C ARG A 102 43.94 3.12 13.14
N ASP A 103 43.29 2.72 12.06
CA ASP A 103 43.90 2.68 10.73
C ASP A 103 44.22 4.09 10.20
N ALA A 104 43.34 5.07 10.46
CA ALA A 104 43.58 6.46 10.09
C ALA A 104 44.73 7.08 10.90
N GLU A 105 44.81 6.82 12.21
CA GLU A 105 45.92 7.26 13.06
C GLU A 105 47.26 6.60 12.70
N ALA A 106 47.24 5.33 12.28
CA ALA A 106 48.42 4.63 11.80
C ALA A 106 48.93 5.23 10.47
N ARG A 107 48.03 5.63 9.57
CA ARG A 107 48.37 6.33 8.32
C ARG A 107 48.91 7.74 8.56
N ALA A 108 48.33 8.48 9.51
CA ALA A 108 48.81 9.81 9.88
C ALA A 108 50.24 9.79 10.48
N ARG A 109 50.53 8.83 11.36
CA ARG A 109 51.87 8.63 11.93
C ARG A 109 52.91 8.19 10.89
N GLY A 110 52.49 7.39 9.90
CA GLY A 110 53.35 6.98 8.79
C GLY A 110 53.74 8.14 7.86
N SER A 111 52.86 9.11 7.65
CA SER A 111 53.16 10.31 6.86
C SER A 111 54.06 11.32 7.58
N GLU A 112 54.03 11.38 8.91
CA GLU A 112 54.90 12.27 9.70
C GLU A 112 56.36 11.75 9.77
N GLN A 113 56.58 10.44 9.76
CA GLN A 113 57.92 9.84 9.77
C GLN A 113 58.63 9.88 8.40
N GLN A 114 57.91 10.15 7.31
CA GLN A 114 58.48 10.30 5.97
C GLN A 114 58.83 11.75 5.59
N ALA A 115 58.49 12.72 6.45
CA ALA A 115 58.72 14.15 6.26
C ALA A 115 59.84 14.75 7.14
N ALA A 116 60.56 13.90 7.89
CA ALA A 116 61.74 14.23 8.69
C ALA A 116 62.99 13.55 8.13
#